data_AF-A0A958LDE7-F1
#
_entry.id   AF-A0A958LDE7-F1
#
_cell.length_a   1.000
_cell.length_b   1.000
_cell.length_c   1.000
_cell.angle_alpha   90.00
_cell.angle_beta   90.00
_cell.angle_gamma   90.00
#
_symmetry.space_group_name_H-M   'P 1'
#
loop_
_entity.id
_entity.type
_entity.pdbx_description
1 polymer ?
#
loop_
_entity_poly.entity_id
_entity_poly.type
_entity_poly.pdbx_seq_one_letter_code
_entity_poly.pdbx_strand_id
1 'polypeptide(L)'
;AVGALIGILSWVTFSLMGKALGTSTTFVHVAAFLEGLISPEHVYQNEYYAKSLQTKPLLDWQFALVLLMPFGAWLGARLGGEKRVEHVPSLWKARFGSSRGKRYLGAFIGGALVLFGARLAGGCTSGHAISGGLQFAVSSWVFMVALFGVGIPAAMAIYGRSHKSVQ
;
A
#
# COMPACT_ATOMS: atom_id res chain seq x y z
N ALA A 1 21.07 -5.81 1.42
CA ALA A 1 20.95 -5.05 2.69
C ALA A 1 19.49 -4.69 3.03
N VAL A 2 18.74 -4.05 2.12
CA VAL A 2 17.37 -3.54 2.40
C VAL A 2 16.40 -4.61 2.93
N GLY A 3 16.35 -5.81 2.32
CA GLY A 3 15.47 -6.89 2.79
C GLY A 3 15.77 -7.35 4.22
N ALA A 4 17.06 -7.46 4.57
CA ALA A 4 17.48 -7.81 5.93
C ALA A 4 17.10 -6.72 6.95
N LEU A 5 17.26 -5.44 6.58
CA LEU A 5 16.84 -4.31 7.42
C LEU A 5 15.32 -4.29 7.64
N ILE A 6 14.52 -4.59 6.60
CA ILE A 6 13.05 -4.72 6.73
C ILE A 6 12.68 -5.90 7.63
N GLY A 7 13.40 -7.02 7.53
CA GLY A 7 13.22 -8.18 8.42
C GLY A 7 13.51 -7.85 9.88
N ILE A 8 14.64 -7.19 10.16
CA ILE A 8 15.01 -6.72 11.50
C ILE A 8 13.97 -5.73 12.02
N LEU A 9 13.54 -4.77 11.21
CA LEU A 9 12.48 -3.84 11.56
C LEU A 9 11.20 -4.58 11.94
N SER A 10 10.81 -5.60 11.17
CA SER A 10 9.62 -6.40 11.44
C SER A 10 9.73 -7.13 12.78
N TRP A 11 10.88 -7.72 13.10
CA TRP A 11 11.14 -8.33 14.41
C TRP A 11 11.05 -7.34 15.55
N VAL A 12 11.66 -6.16 15.40
CA VAL A 12 11.61 -5.09 16.40
C VAL A 12 10.16 -4.62 16.62
N THR A 13 9.40 -4.43 15.54
CA THR A 13 7.98 -4.06 15.62
C THR A 13 7.16 -5.13 16.33
N PHE A 14 7.36 -6.42 16.01
CA PHE A 14 6.64 -7.50 16.70
C PHE A 14 7.02 -7.58 18.18
N SER A 15 8.31 -7.46 18.50
CA SER A 15 8.81 -7.56 19.88
C SER A 15 8.34 -6.40 20.76
N LEU A 16 8.41 -5.17 20.26
CA LEU A 16 8.09 -3.97 21.05
C LEU A 16 6.60 -3.63 21.06
N MET A 17 5.88 -3.90 19.96
CA MET A 17 4.52 -3.39 19.74
C MET A 17 3.47 -4.49 19.58
N GLY A 18 3.87 -5.76 19.47
CA GLY A 18 2.95 -6.90 19.31
C GLY A 18 2.04 -6.82 18.08
N LYS A 19 2.39 -5.97 17.10
CA LYS A 19 1.53 -5.64 15.96
C LYS A 19 2.27 -5.83 14.64
N ALA A 20 1.57 -6.37 13.65
CA ALA A 20 2.07 -6.51 12.29
C ALA A 20 2.22 -5.15 11.58
N LEU A 21 3.17 -5.07 10.64
CA LEU A 21 3.31 -3.96 9.70
C LEU A 21 2.14 -3.99 8.72
N GLY A 22 1.35 -2.91 8.70
CA GLY A 22 0.22 -2.76 7.78
C GLY A 22 -0.12 -1.28 7.59
N THR A 23 -0.44 -0.91 6.35
CA THR A 23 -0.76 0.47 5.98
C THR A 23 -2.24 0.65 5.64
N SER A 24 -2.86 -0.35 5.00
CA SER A 24 -4.25 -0.29 4.52
C SER A 24 -5.27 -0.04 5.61
N THR A 25 -5.02 -0.50 6.84
CA THR A 25 -5.94 -0.38 7.96
C THR A 25 -6.03 1.06 8.46
N THR A 26 -4.90 1.79 8.47
CA THR A 26 -4.85 3.22 8.84
C THR A 26 -5.73 4.08 7.93
N PHE A 27 -5.76 3.81 6.62
CA PHE A 27 -6.62 4.54 5.68
C PHE A 27 -8.11 4.37 6.01
N VAL A 28 -8.53 3.17 6.42
CA VAL A 28 -9.91 2.89 6.83
C VAL A 28 -10.26 3.61 8.13
N HIS A 29 -9.34 3.64 9.11
CA HIS A 29 -9.59 4.35 10.37
C HIS A 29 -9.74 5.86 10.17
N VAL A 30 -8.91 6.46 9.30
CA VAL A 30 -9.04 7.88 8.94
C VAL A 30 -10.36 8.13 8.21
N ALA A 31 -10.72 7.28 7.25
CA ALA A 31 -12.01 7.40 6.55
C ALA A 31 -13.19 7.28 7.51
N ALA A 32 -13.20 6.27 8.39
CA ALA A 32 -14.23 6.07 9.40
C ALA A 32 -14.36 7.25 10.37
N PHE A 33 -13.24 7.88 10.75
CA PHE A 33 -13.27 9.08 11.58
C PHE A 33 -13.85 10.29 10.84
N LEU A 34 -13.42 10.53 9.60
CA LEU A 34 -13.94 11.62 8.79
C LEU A 34 -15.44 11.44 8.49
N GLU A 35 -15.86 10.23 8.16
CA GLU A 35 -17.29 9.90 7.99
C GLU A 35 -18.06 10.02 9.30
N GLY A 36 -17.45 9.69 10.45
CA GLY A 36 -18.06 9.84 11.77
C GLY A 36 -18.27 11.30 12.18
N LEU A 37 -17.45 12.24 11.68
CA LEU A 37 -17.64 13.67 11.90
C LEU A 37 -18.77 14.28 11.05
N ILE A 38 -19.07 13.67 9.90
CA ILE A 38 -20.07 14.18 8.95
C ILE A 38 -21.43 13.51 9.16
N SER A 39 -21.44 12.19 9.39
CA SER A 39 -22.65 11.38 9.53
C SER A 39 -22.44 10.25 10.55
N PRO A 40 -22.62 10.52 11.86
CA PRO A 40 -22.46 9.53 12.91
C PRO A 40 -23.35 8.30 12.71
N GLU A 41 -24.61 8.50 12.32
CA GLU A 41 -25.60 7.42 12.12
C GLU A 41 -25.15 6.36 11.09
N HIS A 42 -24.50 6.79 9.99
CA HIS A 42 -24.04 5.88 8.93
C HIS A 42 -22.87 5.00 9.38
N VAL A 43 -22.07 5.52 10.30
CA VAL A 43 -20.88 4.85 10.84
C VAL A 43 -21.26 3.82 11.90
N TYR A 44 -22.27 4.10 12.73
CA TYR A 44 -22.77 3.15 13.73
C TYR A 44 -23.64 2.03 13.13
N GLN A 45 -24.32 2.29 12.00
CA GLN A 45 -25.09 1.25 11.30
C GLN A 45 -24.21 0.30 10.47
N ASN A 46 -23.00 0.71 10.10
CA ASN A 46 -22.08 -0.15 9.36
C ASN A 46 -21.10 -0.83 10.32
N GLU A 47 -21.29 -2.13 10.57
CA GLU A 47 -20.44 -2.93 11.45
C GLU A 47 -18.94 -2.82 11.09
N TYR A 48 -18.63 -2.61 9.81
CA TYR A 48 -17.27 -2.42 9.33
C TYR A 48 -16.59 -1.17 9.93
N TYR A 49 -17.30 -0.04 9.94
CA TYR A 49 -16.78 1.22 10.48
C TYR A 49 -16.88 1.29 12.00
N ALA A 50 -17.97 0.77 12.58
CA ALA A 50 -18.12 0.65 14.03
C ALA A 50 -16.98 -0.18 14.64
N LYS A 51 -16.64 -1.33 14.04
CA LYS A 51 -15.51 -2.16 14.47
C LYS A 51 -14.18 -1.43 14.33
N SER A 52 -13.97 -0.69 13.25
CA SER A 52 -12.76 0.11 13.05
C SER A 52 -12.62 1.27 14.06
N LEU A 53 -13.69 1.93 14.48
CA LEU A 53 -13.62 3.02 15.46
C LEU A 53 -13.54 2.53 16.91
N GLN A 54 -14.15 1.38 17.24
CA GLN A 54 -14.15 0.84 18.61
C GLN A 54 -12.86 0.08 18.96
N THR A 55 -12.21 -0.57 18.00
CA THR A 55 -11.10 -1.48 18.33
C THR A 55 -9.73 -0.83 18.47
N LYS A 56 -9.49 0.37 17.93
CA LYS A 56 -8.17 1.02 17.98
C LYS A 56 -8.26 2.56 18.02
N PRO A 57 -7.46 3.24 18.87
CA PRO A 57 -7.34 4.70 18.82
C PRO A 57 -6.78 5.14 17.46
N LEU A 58 -7.24 6.30 16.97
CA LEU A 58 -6.83 6.86 15.67
C LEU A 58 -5.33 7.12 15.58
N LEU A 59 -4.74 7.56 16.69
CA LEU A 59 -3.31 7.70 16.90
C LEU A 59 -2.72 6.38 17.42
N ASP A 60 -2.83 5.31 16.63
CA ASP A 60 -2.06 4.09 16.86
C ASP A 60 -0.64 4.25 16.27
N TRP A 61 0.29 3.39 16.67
CA TRP A 61 1.65 3.40 16.15
C TRP A 61 1.67 3.23 14.60
N GLN A 62 0.70 2.49 14.04
CA GLN A 62 0.54 2.34 12.58
C GLN A 62 0.23 3.67 11.90
N PHE A 63 -0.47 4.59 12.57
CA PHE A 63 -0.72 5.93 12.07
C PHE A 63 0.58 6.74 12.02
N ALA A 64 1.39 6.69 13.09
CA ALA A 64 2.70 7.32 13.10
C ALA A 64 3.64 6.75 12.03
N LEU A 65 3.64 5.43 11.82
CA LEU A 65 4.42 4.78 10.76
C LEU A 65 3.99 5.24 9.37
N VAL A 66 2.68 5.28 9.08
CA VAL A 66 2.18 5.74 7.78
C VAL A 66 2.50 7.21 7.55
N LEU A 67 2.42 8.05 8.59
CA LEU A 67 2.75 9.47 8.50
C LEU A 67 4.25 9.72 8.28
N LEU A 68 5.12 8.97 8.95
CA LEU A 68 6.57 9.11 8.84
C LEU A 68 7.15 8.41 7.60
N MET A 69 6.43 7.49 6.98
CA MET A 69 6.90 6.75 5.79
C MET A 69 7.24 7.67 4.60
N PRO A 70 6.41 8.66 4.20
CA PRO A 70 6.78 9.65 3.19
C PRO A 70 8.03 10.44 3.56
N PHE A 71 8.18 10.81 4.83
CA PHE A 71 9.35 11.53 5.31
C PHE A 71 10.62 10.67 5.24
N GLY A 72 10.54 9.41 5.63
CA GLY A 72 11.63 8.44 5.51
C GLY A 72 12.02 8.19 4.05
N ALA A 73 11.04 8.06 3.15
CA ALA A 73 11.28 7.92 1.72
C ALA A 73 11.98 9.16 1.13
N TRP A 74 11.53 10.36 1.51
CA TRP A 74 12.16 11.62 1.10
C TRP A 74 13.60 11.76 1.61
N LEU A 75 13.84 11.44 2.87
CA LEU A 75 15.17 11.48 3.46
C LEU A 75 16.10 10.45 2.78
N GLY A 76 15.60 9.23 2.54
CA GLY A 76 16.31 8.20 1.80
C GLY A 76 16.67 8.63 0.37
N ALA A 77 15.74 9.25 -0.35
CA ALA A 77 15.98 9.78 -1.69
C ALA A 77 17.07 10.88 -1.68
N ARG A 78 17.05 11.78 -0.68
CA ARG A 78 18.08 12.82 -0.54
C ARG A 78 19.45 12.27 -0.21
N LEU A 79 19.54 11.35 0.75
CA LEU A 79 20.81 10.73 1.16
C LEU A 79 21.37 9.81 0.05
N GLY A 80 20.49 9.16 -0.71
CA GLY A 80 20.83 8.36 -1.89
C GLY A 80 21.19 9.18 -3.13
N GLY A 81 21.07 10.51 -3.08
CA GLY A 81 21.40 11.40 -4.20
C GLY A 81 20.45 11.28 -5.40
N GLU A 82 19.23 10.76 -5.22
CA GLU A 82 18.23 10.66 -6.29
C GLU A 82 17.74 12.06 -6.70
N LYS A 83 17.99 12.45 -7.95
CA LYS A 83 17.59 13.75 -8.51
C LYS A 83 16.45 13.66 -9.52
N ARG A 84 15.91 12.45 -9.75
CA ARG A 84 15.02 12.19 -10.88
C ARG A 84 13.55 12.38 -10.51
N VAL A 85 13.04 13.59 -10.70
CA VAL A 85 11.61 13.88 -10.59
C VAL A 85 10.93 13.55 -11.93
N GLU A 86 10.31 12.37 -12.04
CA GLU A 86 9.53 11.98 -13.23
C GLU A 86 8.04 12.13 -12.99
N HIS A 87 7.40 13.07 -13.70
CA HIS A 87 5.94 13.21 -13.68
C HIS A 87 5.21 12.13 -14.49
N VAL A 88 5.85 11.63 -15.55
CA VAL A 88 5.32 10.55 -16.39
C VAL A 88 6.44 9.54 -16.59
N PRO A 89 6.33 8.33 -16.01
CA PRO A 89 7.34 7.29 -16.18
C PRO A 89 7.54 6.94 -17.65
N SER A 90 8.77 6.63 -18.05
CA SER A 90 9.11 6.26 -19.44
C SER A 90 8.23 5.13 -19.99
N LEU A 91 7.89 4.13 -19.19
CA LEU A 91 7.01 3.03 -19.56
C LEU A 91 5.57 3.50 -19.86
N TRP A 92 5.04 4.43 -19.07
CA TRP A 92 3.73 5.03 -19.33
C TRP A 92 3.77 5.88 -20.60
N LYS A 93 4.84 6.67 -20.77
CA LYS A 93 5.06 7.50 -21.95
C LYS A 93 5.09 6.67 -23.23
N ALA A 94 5.76 5.51 -23.20
CA ALA A 94 5.87 4.60 -24.33
C ALA A 94 4.52 3.99 -24.75
N ARG A 95 3.61 3.75 -23.79
CA ARG A 95 2.35 3.03 -24.05
C ARG A 95 1.12 3.92 -24.19
N PHE A 96 1.06 5.01 -23.43
CA PHE A 96 -0.11 5.90 -23.29
C PHE A 96 0.19 7.37 -23.60
N GLY A 97 1.45 7.69 -23.92
CA GLY A 97 1.91 9.05 -24.26
C GLY A 97 2.34 9.89 -23.05
N SER A 98 2.81 11.10 -23.32
CA SER A 98 3.38 12.03 -22.32
C SER A 98 2.36 12.85 -21.52
N SER A 99 1.06 12.59 -21.69
CA SER A 99 0.01 13.37 -21.03
C SER A 99 0.00 13.13 -19.52
N ARG A 100 0.28 14.19 -18.75
CA ARG A 100 0.24 14.17 -17.27
C ARG A 100 -1.16 13.83 -16.74
N GLY A 101 -2.20 14.41 -17.34
CA GLY A 101 -3.60 14.16 -16.94
C GLY A 101 -3.99 12.68 -17.07
N LYS A 102 -3.65 12.04 -18.20
CA LYS A 102 -3.89 10.60 -18.39
C LYS A 102 -3.14 9.75 -17.37
N ARG A 103 -1.89 10.12 -17.04
CA ARG A 103 -1.09 9.41 -16.02
C ARG A 103 -1.69 9.51 -14.63
N TYR A 104 -2.08 10.71 -14.21
CA TYR A 104 -2.68 10.93 -12.89
C TYR A 104 -4.03 10.24 -12.77
N LEU A 105 -4.88 10.30 -13.81
CA LEU A 105 -6.14 9.57 -13.83
C LEU A 105 -5.92 8.06 -13.73
N GLY A 106 -4.97 7.51 -14.50
CA GLY A 106 -4.62 6.10 -14.42
C GLY A 106 -4.01 5.70 -13.07
N ALA A 107 -3.21 6.56 -12.45
CA ALA A 107 -2.66 6.34 -11.11
C ALA A 107 -3.77 6.34 -10.04
N PHE A 108 -4.74 7.23 -10.16
CA PHE A 108 -5.88 7.32 -9.26
C PHE A 108 -6.78 6.09 -9.36
N ILE A 109 -7.18 5.71 -10.58
CA ILE A 109 -8.00 4.51 -10.82
C ILE A 109 -7.26 3.25 -10.36
N GLY A 110 -5.97 3.12 -10.71
CA GLY A 110 -5.15 2.00 -10.26
C GLY A 110 -5.02 1.95 -8.74
N GLY A 111 -4.83 3.10 -8.08
CA GLY A 111 -4.78 3.20 -6.63
C GLY A 111 -6.10 2.79 -5.97
N ALA A 112 -7.24 3.22 -6.51
CA ALA A 112 -8.56 2.84 -6.02
C ALA A 112 -8.78 1.32 -6.14
N LEU A 113 -8.42 0.71 -7.27
CA LEU A 113 -8.50 -0.74 -7.46
C LEU A 113 -7.59 -1.51 -6.50
N VAL A 114 -6.36 -1.04 -6.29
CA VAL A 114 -5.42 -1.65 -5.32
C VAL A 114 -5.96 -1.55 -3.90
N LEU A 115 -6.51 -0.40 -3.51
CA LEU A 115 -7.09 -0.21 -2.17
C LEU A 115 -8.31 -1.11 -1.97
N PHE A 116 -9.20 -1.16 -2.95
CA PHE A 116 -10.36 -2.05 -2.95
C PHE A 116 -9.95 -3.52 -2.83
N GLY A 117 -9.00 -3.97 -3.66
CA GLY A 117 -8.47 -5.33 -3.63
C GLY A 117 -7.77 -5.66 -2.31
N ALA A 118 -6.95 -4.76 -1.77
CA ALA A 118 -6.31 -4.93 -0.46
C ALA A 118 -7.35 -5.08 0.65
N ARG A 119 -8.51 -4.44 0.52
CA ARG A 119 -9.56 -4.52 1.53
C ARG A 119 -10.38 -5.79 1.45
N LEU A 120 -10.73 -6.22 0.23
CA LEU A 120 -11.31 -7.53 -0.02
C LEU A 120 -10.40 -8.67 0.47
N ALA A 121 -9.09 -8.55 0.24
CA ALA A 121 -8.11 -9.55 0.68
C ALA A 121 -7.83 -9.53 2.19
N GLY A 122 -8.43 -8.62 2.96
CA GLY A 122 -8.17 -8.51 4.39
C GLY A 122 -6.87 -7.78 4.76
N GLY A 123 -6.01 -7.44 3.79
CA GLY A 123 -4.75 -6.74 4.04
C GLY A 123 -4.00 -6.32 2.78
N CYS A 124 -3.06 -5.38 2.96
CA CYS A 124 -2.12 -4.96 1.91
C CYS A 124 -0.90 -5.88 1.80
N THR A 125 -0.06 -5.64 0.79
CA THR A 125 1.17 -6.40 0.53
C THR A 125 2.13 -6.42 1.72
N SER A 126 2.29 -5.32 2.46
CA SER A 126 3.14 -5.31 3.67
C SER A 126 2.56 -6.16 4.81
N GLY A 127 1.23 -6.26 4.90
CA GLY A 127 0.54 -7.11 5.87
C GLY A 127 0.64 -8.59 5.52
N HIS A 128 0.26 -8.98 4.30
CA HIS A 128 0.29 -10.38 3.88
C HIS A 128 1.70 -10.86 3.54
N ALA A 129 2.43 -10.17 2.67
CA ALA A 129 3.73 -10.66 2.19
C ALA A 129 4.86 -10.53 3.22
N ILE A 130 4.97 -9.40 3.93
CA ILE A 130 6.06 -9.18 4.90
C ILE A 130 5.69 -9.78 6.26
N SER A 131 4.65 -9.25 6.90
CA SER A 131 4.29 -9.67 8.26
C SER A 131 3.73 -11.10 8.30
N GLY A 132 2.80 -11.42 7.41
CA GLY A 132 2.19 -12.74 7.32
C GLY A 132 3.14 -13.81 6.76
N GLY A 133 4.10 -13.42 5.90
CA GLY A 133 5.19 -14.29 5.44
C GLY A 133 6.12 -14.71 6.59
N LEU A 134 6.49 -13.76 7.46
CA LEU A 134 7.30 -14.04 8.66
C LEU A 134 6.61 -14.98 9.65
N GLN A 135 5.28 -14.90 9.74
CA GLN A 135 4.47 -15.76 10.59
C GLN A 135 4.15 -17.13 9.97
N PHE A 136 4.61 -17.39 8.73
CA PHE A 136 4.22 -18.58 7.95
C PHE A 136 2.69 -18.75 7.82
N ALA A 137 1.93 -17.66 7.81
CA ALA A 137 0.48 -17.71 7.69
C ALA A 137 0.09 -18.24 6.30
N VAL A 138 -0.70 -19.33 6.26
CA VAL A 138 -1.13 -19.98 5.01
C VAL A 138 -1.86 -18.99 4.09
N SER A 139 -2.70 -18.12 4.65
CA SER A 139 -3.41 -17.08 3.91
C SER A 139 -2.48 -16.14 3.14
N SER A 140 -1.29 -15.87 3.69
CA SER A 140 -0.30 -14.97 3.10
C SER A 140 0.41 -15.59 1.90
N TRP A 141 0.70 -16.90 1.99
CA TRP A 141 1.26 -17.66 0.86
C TRP A 141 0.26 -17.74 -0.29
N VAL A 142 -1.02 -18.04 0.02
CA VAL A 142 -2.09 -18.03 -0.98
C VAL A 142 -2.25 -16.65 -1.61
N PHE A 143 -2.28 -15.59 -0.80
CA PHE A 143 -2.34 -14.21 -1.29
C PHE A 143 -1.16 -13.89 -2.21
N MET A 144 0.06 -14.28 -1.86
CA MET A 144 1.25 -13.98 -2.65
C MET A 144 1.23 -14.70 -4.00
N VAL A 145 0.85 -15.97 -4.03
CA VAL A 145 0.68 -16.73 -5.27
C VAL A 145 -0.39 -16.09 -6.16
N ALA A 146 -1.54 -15.72 -5.60
CA ALA A 146 -2.61 -15.06 -6.35
C ALA A 146 -2.19 -13.67 -6.86
N LEU A 147 -1.53 -12.86 -6.03
CA LEU A 147 -1.08 -11.52 -6.36
C LEU A 147 -0.11 -11.54 -7.56
N PHE A 148 0.91 -12.41 -7.52
CA PHE A 148 1.85 -12.53 -8.63
C PHE A 148 1.23 -13.25 -9.84
N GLY A 149 0.44 -14.30 -9.60
CA GLY A 149 -0.22 -15.08 -10.64
C GLY A 149 -1.19 -14.27 -11.50
N VAL A 150 -1.87 -13.28 -10.92
CA VAL A 150 -2.76 -12.37 -11.67
C VAL A 150 -2.05 -11.08 -12.06
N GLY A 151 -1.23 -10.53 -11.18
CA GLY A 151 -0.57 -9.23 -11.38
C GLY A 151 0.43 -9.23 -12.53
N ILE A 152 1.22 -10.30 -12.70
CA ILE A 152 2.19 -10.40 -13.79
C ILE A 152 1.47 -10.44 -15.15
N PRO A 153 0.50 -11.35 -15.41
CA PRO A 153 -0.26 -11.33 -16.65
C PRO A 153 -1.00 -10.03 -16.90
N ALA A 154 -1.62 -9.41 -15.87
CA ALA A 154 -2.30 -8.13 -16.03
C ALA A 154 -1.33 -7.02 -16.44
N ALA A 155 -0.14 -6.95 -15.83
CA ALA A 155 0.89 -5.98 -16.22
C ALA A 155 1.36 -6.21 -17.65
N MET A 156 1.57 -7.48 -18.05
CA MET A 156 1.94 -7.84 -19.42
C MET A 156 0.84 -7.49 -20.43
N ALA A 157 -0.43 -7.65 -20.08
CA ALA A 157 -1.55 -7.30 -20.95
C ALA A 157 -1.68 -5.78 -21.14
N ILE A 158 -1.51 -5.00 -20.07
CA ILE A 158 -1.66 -3.54 -20.09
C ILE A 158 -0.48 -2.86 -20.80
N TYR A 159 0.76 -3.25 -20.45
CA TYR A 159 1.98 -2.59 -20.93
C TYR A 159 2.64 -3.31 -22.11
N GLY A 160 2.23 -4.55 -22.41
CA GLY A 160 2.89 -5.40 -23.41
C GLY A 160 4.26 -5.89 -22.97
N ARG A 161 4.88 -6.78 -23.75
CA ARG A 161 6.32 -7.07 -23.64
C ARG A 161 7.09 -5.87 -24.21
N SER A 162 7.28 -4.83 -23.40
CA SER A 162 7.96 -3.61 -23.83
C SER A 162 9.46 -3.87 -24.05
N HIS A 163 9.81 -4.37 -25.23
CA HIS A 163 11.18 -4.58 -25.71
C HIS A 163 11.66 -3.39 -26.56
N LYS A 164 11.29 -2.17 -26.19
CA LYS A 164 11.88 -0.96 -26.79
C LYS A 164 12.92 -0.41 -25.85
N SER A 165 14.17 -0.65 -26.22
CA SER A 165 15.38 -0.04 -25.68
C SER A 165 15.14 1.42 -25.35
N VAL A 166 15.32 1.76 -24.07
CA VAL A 166 15.45 3.13 -23.61
C VAL A 166 16.71 3.69 -24.26
N GLN A 167 16.53 4.55 -25.27
CA GLN A 167 17.50 5.59 -25.61
C GLN A 167 17.06 6.88 -24.93
#